data_AF-A0A395UPX3-F1
#
_entry.id   AF-A0A395UPX3-F1
#
_cell.length_a   1.000
_cell.length_b   1.000
_cell.length_c   1.000
_cell.angle_alpha   90.00
_cell.angle_beta   90.00
_cell.angle_gamma   90.00
#
_symmetry.space_group_name_H-M   'P 1'
#
loop_
_entity.id
_entity.type
_entity.pdbx_description
1 polymer ?
#
loop_
_entity_poly.entity_id
_entity_poly.type
_entity_poly.pdbx_seq_one_letter_code
_entity_poly.pdbx_strand_id
1 'polypeptide(L)' 'MSAKMNHEELVELLQEGKIGFLRFVMDSENADDYLEWCRSHSTDPSDESAEFYVEQTDIEQMDRQVMDDDSYGIWN' A
#
# COMPACT_ATOMS: atom_id res chain seq x y z
N MET A 1 -10.64 8.54 -18.76
CA MET A 1 -10.71 8.66 -17.29
C MET A 1 -10.65 7.25 -16.75
N SER A 2 -9.46 6.79 -16.36
CA SER A 2 -9.33 5.51 -15.66
C SER A 2 -10.02 5.69 -14.31
N ALA A 3 -11.11 4.96 -14.08
CA ALA A 3 -11.73 4.90 -12.78
C ALA A 3 -10.73 4.23 -11.84
N LYS A 4 -10.05 5.01 -11.00
CA LYS A 4 -9.26 4.47 -9.90
C LYS A 4 -10.21 3.67 -9.02
N MET A 5 -10.00 2.38 -8.88
CA MET A 5 -10.77 1.55 -7.95
C MET A 5 -10.53 2.04 -6.52
N ASN A 6 -11.55 1.95 -5.66
CA ASN A 6 -11.39 2.31 -4.26
C ASN A 6 -10.36 1.37 -3.61
N HIS A 7 -9.54 1.90 -2.71
CA HIS A 7 -8.52 1.11 -2.00
C HIS A 7 -9.13 -0.14 -1.34
N GLU A 8 -10.32 -0.01 -0.76
CA GLU A 8 -11.08 -1.11 -0.16
C GLU A 8 -11.33 -2.27 -1.15
N GLU A 9 -11.81 -1.98 -2.36
CA GLU A 9 -12.08 -3.02 -3.36
C GLU A 9 -10.78 -3.67 -3.87
N LEU A 10 -9.71 -2.89 -4.01
CA LEU A 10 -8.40 -3.43 -4.38
C LEU A 10 -7.85 -4.37 -3.30
N VAL A 11 -8.04 -4.03 -2.02
CA VAL A 11 -7.65 -4.87 -0.88
C VAL A 11 -8.46 -6.17 -0.86
N GLU A 12 -9.77 -6.12 -1.10
CA GLU A 12 -10.61 -7.32 -1.20
C GLU A 12 -10.16 -8.24 -2.34
N LEU A 13 -9.89 -7.68 -3.52
CA LEU A 13 -9.42 -8.44 -4.68
C LEU A 13 -8.04 -9.07 -4.44
N LEU A 14 -7.14 -8.38 -3.72
CA LEU A 14 -5.82 -8.89 -3.36
C LEU A 14 -5.93 -10.05 -2.37
N GLN A 15 -6.80 -9.92 -1.35
CA GLN A 15 -7.08 -11.01 -0.39
C GLN A 15 -7.78 -12.21 -1.03
N GLU A 16 -8.67 -11.98 -1.99
CA GLU A 16 -9.28 -13.04 -2.79
C GLU A 16 -8.30 -13.69 -3.79
N GLY A 17 -7.09 -13.13 -3.94
CA GLY A 17 -6.09 -13.59 -4.91
C GLY A 17 -6.50 -13.35 -6.38
N LYS A 18 -7.45 -12.43 -6.61
CA LYS A 18 -7.93 -12.05 -7.95
C LYS A 18 -6.99 -11.05 -8.63
N ILE A 19 -6.26 -10.27 -7.85
CA ILE A 19 -5.19 -9.38 -8.33
C ILE A 19 -3.91 -9.63 -7.53
N GLY A 20 -2.75 -9.40 -8.15
CA GLY A 20 -1.45 -9.38 -7.47
C GLY A 20 -1.09 -7.98 -6.96
N PHE A 21 -0.03 -7.89 -6.16
CA PHE A 21 0.44 -6.62 -5.59
C PHE A 21 0.81 -5.59 -6.65
N LEU A 22 1.34 -6.02 -7.80
CA LEU A 22 1.67 -5.10 -8.89
C LEU A 22 0.42 -4.38 -9.41
N ARG A 23 -0.68 -5.11 -9.57
CA ARG A 23 -1.94 -4.54 -10.03
C ARG A 23 -2.57 -3.66 -8.96
N PHE A 24 -2.50 -4.08 -7.70
CA PHE A 24 -2.96 -3.28 -6.55
C PHE A 24 -2.30 -1.89 -6.52
N VAL A 25 -0.98 -1.84 -6.64
CA VAL A 25 -0.22 -0.58 -6.63
C VAL A 25 -0.45 0.23 -7.91
N MET A 26 -0.51 -0.42 -9.07
CA MET A 26 -0.74 0.26 -10.36
C MET A 26 -2.16 0.83 -10.52
N ASP A 27 -3.16 0.22 -9.90
CA ASP A 27 -4.56 0.66 -9.97
C ASP A 27 -4.92 1.67 -8.84
N SER A 28 -4.07 1.75 -7.81
CA SER A 28 -4.16 2.77 -6.75
C SER A 28 -3.50 4.09 -7.16
N GLU A 29 -3.63 5.10 -6.30
CA GLU A 29 -2.97 6.39 -6.52
C GLU A 29 -1.45 6.35 -6.37
N ASN A 30 -0.92 5.28 -5.78
CA ASN A 30 0.50 5.05 -5.53
C ASN A 30 1.27 4.56 -6.77
N ALA A 31 0.60 4.38 -7.92
CA ALA A 31 1.24 3.88 -9.13
C ALA A 31 2.45 4.70 -9.58
N ASP A 32 2.36 6.03 -9.50
CA ASP A 32 3.45 6.94 -9.89
C ASP A 32 4.62 6.83 -8.90
N ASP A 33 4.31 6.83 -7.60
CA ASP A 33 5.26 6.75 -6.48
C ASP A 33 6.02 5.41 -6.49
N TYR A 34 5.33 4.31 -6.78
CA TYR A 34 5.92 2.99 -6.98
C TYR A 34 6.86 2.94 -8.18
N LEU A 35 6.50 3.59 -9.30
CA LEU A 35 7.39 3.66 -10.47
C LEU A 35 8.66 4.44 -10.15
N GLU A 36 8.57 5.49 -9.33
CA GLU A 36 9.75 6.21 -8.82
C GLU A 36 10.58 5.34 -7.88
N TRP A 37 9.94 4.60 -6.97
CA TRP A 37 10.61 3.65 -6.07
C TRP A 37 11.37 2.57 -6.84
N CYS A 38 10.74 1.97 -7.86
CA CYS A 38 11.38 1.00 -8.76
C CYS A 38 12.61 1.58 -9.45
N ARG A 39 12.52 2.82 -9.97
CA ARG A 39 13.66 3.52 -10.58
C ARG A 39 14.78 3.80 -9.59
N SER A 40 14.44 4.20 -8.37
CA SER A 40 15.42 4.49 -7.31
C SER A 40 16.12 3.22 -6.81
N HIS A 41 15.39 2.11 -6.70
CA HIS A 41 15.93 0.82 -6.29
C HIS A 41 16.55 0.01 -7.43
N SER A 42 16.51 0.51 -8.68
CA SER A 42 16.98 -0.23 -9.87
C SER A 42 16.29 -1.61 -10.00
N THR A 43 15.01 -1.65 -9.66
CA THR A 43 14.17 -2.84 -9.65
C THR A 43 13.05 -2.68 -10.68
N ASP A 44 12.71 -3.77 -11.38
CA ASP A 44 11.64 -3.77 -12.38
C ASP A 44 10.26 -3.84 -11.70
N PRO A 45 9.23 -3.13 -12.20
CA PRO A 45 7.88 -3.20 -11.66
C PRO A 45 7.28 -4.60 -11.78
N SER A 46 7.35 -5.35 -10.67
CA SER A 46 6.99 -6.77 -10.54
C SER A 46 6.10 -6.98 -9.32
N ASP A 47 5.39 -8.12 -9.24
CA ASP A 47 4.60 -8.45 -8.05
C ASP A 47 5.47 -8.51 -6.78
N GLU A 48 6.67 -9.11 -6.86
CA GLU A 48 7.62 -9.15 -5.74
C GLU A 48 8.07 -7.76 -5.29
N SER A 49 8.26 -6.84 -6.24
CA SER A 49 8.70 -5.47 -5.96
C SER A 49 7.56 -4.62 -5.42
N ALA A 50 6.33 -4.87 -5.88
CA ALA A 50 5.13 -4.23 -5.39
C ALA A 50 4.75 -4.71 -4.00
N GLU A 51 4.92 -6.01 -3.71
CA GLU A 51 4.80 -6.58 -2.38
C GLU A 51 5.76 -5.85 -1.43
N PHE A 52 7.04 -5.74 -1.79
CA PHE A 52 8.04 -5.02 -1.00
C PHE A 52 7.68 -3.54 -0.77
N TYR A 53 7.18 -2.85 -1.80
CA TYR A 53 6.75 -1.45 -1.69
C TYR A 53 5.53 -1.32 -0.77
N VAL A 54 4.53 -2.20 -0.92
CA VAL A 54 3.33 -2.23 -0.08
C VAL A 54 3.70 -2.57 1.35
N GLU A 55 4.54 -3.57 1.61
CA GLU A 55 5.02 -3.87 2.96
C GLU A 55 5.74 -2.66 3.58
N GLN A 56 6.58 -1.97 2.80
CA GLN A 56 7.30 -0.79 3.28
C GLN A 56 6.37 0.41 3.57
N THR A 57 5.36 0.65 2.74
CA THR A 57 4.39 1.75 2.92
C THR A 57 3.25 1.42 3.89
N ASP A 58 2.84 0.16 4.01
CA ASP A 58 1.86 -0.33 4.99
C ASP A 58 2.42 -0.20 6.41
N ILE A 59 3.71 -0.49 6.61
CA ILE A 59 4.42 -0.19 7.87
C ILE A 59 4.33 1.31 8.23
N GLU A 60 4.45 2.21 7.26
CA GLU A 60 4.37 3.66 7.49
C GLU A 60 2.93 4.18 7.70
N GLN A 61 1.91 3.44 7.26
CA GLN A 61 0.50 3.77 7.53
C GLN A 61 -0.01 3.14 8.84
N MET A 62 0.49 1.96 9.22
CA MET A 62 0.20 1.35 10.53
C MET A 62 0.86 2.12 11.69
N ASP A 63 2.07 2.67 11.50
CA ASP A 63 2.70 3.55 12.51
C ASP A 63 1.86 4.82 12.77
N ARG A 64 1.15 5.29 11.74
CA ARG A 64 0.28 6.48 11.83
C ARG A 64 -1.05 6.22 12.55
N GLN A 65 -1.52 4.97 12.64
CA GLN A 65 -2.69 4.60 13.46
C GLN A 65 -2.33 4.20 14.89
N VAL A 66 -1.06 3.89 15.20
CA VAL A 66 -0.59 3.66 16.58
C VAL A 66 -0.33 4.96 17.35
N MET A 67 -0.17 6.09 16.66
CA MET A 67 0.08 7.41 17.28
C MET A 67 -1.16 8.31 17.38
N ASP A 68 -2.39 7.77 17.30
CA ASP A 68 -3.61 8.44 17.75
C ASP A 68 -4.28 7.63 18.88
N ASP A 69 -3.49 7.15 19.84
CA ASP A 69 -3.97 6.84 21.19
C ASP A 69 -3.26 7.75 22.21
N ASP A 70 -3.25 9.06 21.96
CA ASP A 70 -3.13 10.07 23.02
C ASP A 70 -4.47 10.19 23.78
N SER A 71 -5.05 9.05 24.12
CA SER A 71 -6.03 8.92 25.18
C SER A 71 -5.50 7.88 26.17
N TYR A 72 -4.27 8.11 26.64
CA TYR A 72 -3.71 7.54 27.87
C TYR A 72 -4.56 8.03 29.06
N GLY A 73 -5.78 7.52 29.12
CA GLY A 73 -6.69 7.67 30.23
C GLY A 73 -6.00 7.07 31.44
N ILE A 74 -5.66 7.95 32.38
CA ILE A 74 -5.19 7.63 33.71
C ILE A 74 -6.05 6.50 34.27
N TRP A 75 -5.52 5.27 34.30
CA TRP A 75 -6.15 4.16 35.01
C TRP A 75 -5.97 4.42 36.49
N ASN A 76 -7.05 4.89 37.10
CA ASN A 76 -7.20 5.16 38.53
C ASN A 76 -7.28 3.88 39.35
#